data_AF-A0A6G3QLV4-F1
#
_entry.id   AF-A0A6G3QLV4-F1
#
_cell.length_a   1.000
_cell.length_b   1.000
_cell.length_c   1.000
_cell.angle_alpha   90.00
_cell.angle_beta   90.00
_cell.angle_gamma   90.00
#
_symmetry.space_group_name_H-M   'P 1'
#
loop_
_entity.id
_entity.type
_entity.pdbx_description
1 polymer ?
#
loop_
_entity_poly.entity_id
_entity_poly.type
_entity_poly.pdbx_seq_one_letter_code
_entity_poly.pdbx_strand_id
1 'polypeptide(L)'
;WRSRRSLDEELAAQGVVGISDVDTRALTRHLRERGVMRAGIFSGDALVRPEGERPPVDELVDEVLTAPAMTGADLAGEVSVDAAYVVPALGLDGAPLDEPRARVAAVDLGIKAMTPQCMAERGVEVHVLPATSTIADVAEAERD
;
A
#
# COMPACT_ATOMS: atom_id res chain seq x y z
N TRP A 1 2.24 17.79 18.97
CA TRP A 1 1.19 18.47 18.18
C TRP A 1 1.44 18.16 16.71
N ARG A 2 0.70 17.21 16.12
CA ARG A 2 0.83 16.82 14.69
C ARG A 2 -0.50 16.46 14.04
N SER A 3 -1.54 16.22 14.85
CA SER A 3 -2.88 15.91 14.35
C SER A 3 -3.45 17.10 13.59
N ARG A 4 -4.01 16.81 12.40
CA ARG A 4 -4.74 17.79 11.58
C ARG A 4 -6.25 17.50 11.52
N ARG A 5 -6.64 16.25 11.77
CA ARG A 5 -8.03 15.74 11.85
C ARG A 5 -8.06 14.42 12.61
N SER A 6 -9.25 13.94 12.98
CA SER A 6 -9.40 12.61 13.59
C SER A 6 -9.16 11.48 12.58
N LEU A 7 -8.93 10.27 13.08
CA LEU A 7 -8.78 9.08 12.24
C LEU A 7 -10.10 8.77 11.51
N ASP A 8 -11.23 8.87 12.21
CA ASP A 8 -12.55 8.57 11.67
C ASP A 8 -12.88 9.47 10.46
N GLU A 9 -12.58 10.77 10.56
CA GLU A 9 -12.73 11.72 9.45
C GLU A 9 -11.81 11.38 8.26
N GLU A 10 -10.58 10.93 8.51
CA GLU A 10 -9.65 10.51 7.45
C GLU A 10 -10.14 9.26 6.74
N LEU A 11 -10.56 8.23 7.48
CA LEU A 11 -11.06 6.97 6.92
C LEU A 11 -12.30 7.22 6.06
N ALA A 12 -13.26 8.00 6.56
CA ALA A 12 -14.46 8.37 5.80
C ALA A 12 -14.11 9.16 4.53
N ALA A 13 -13.18 10.12 4.60
CA ALA A 13 -12.76 10.90 3.45
C ALA A 13 -12.06 10.06 2.36
N GLN A 14 -11.44 8.94 2.73
CA GLN A 14 -10.79 8.01 1.79
C GLN A 14 -11.70 6.85 1.36
N GLY A 15 -12.95 6.78 1.86
CA GLY A 15 -13.85 5.67 1.58
C GLY A 15 -13.42 4.33 2.21
N VAL A 16 -12.62 4.38 3.28
CA VAL A 16 -12.11 3.19 3.97
C VAL A 16 -13.02 2.81 5.13
N VAL A 17 -13.51 1.57 5.13
CA VAL A 17 -14.35 1.04 6.21
C VAL A 17 -13.49 0.68 7.42
N GLY A 18 -13.84 1.23 8.59
CA GLY A 18 -13.22 0.93 9.88
C GLY A 18 -14.19 0.26 10.85
N ILE A 19 -13.63 -0.44 11.85
CA ILE A 19 -14.37 -1.16 12.90
C ILE A 19 -13.58 -1.06 14.20
N SER A 20 -14.27 -0.78 15.30
CA SER A 20 -13.73 -0.71 16.66
C SER A 20 -14.44 -1.69 17.60
N ASP A 21 -14.00 -1.74 18.85
CA ASP A 21 -14.65 -2.49 19.94
C ASP A 21 -14.78 -4.00 19.69
N VAL A 22 -13.85 -4.54 18.90
CA VAL A 22 -13.65 -5.98 18.69
C VAL A 22 -12.48 -6.51 19.51
N ASP A 23 -12.57 -7.77 19.93
CA ASP A 23 -11.46 -8.47 20.56
C ASP A 23 -10.37 -8.82 19.53
N THR A 24 -9.53 -7.84 19.21
CA THR A 24 -8.40 -7.99 18.30
C THR A 24 -7.40 -9.04 18.79
N ARG A 25 -7.36 -9.34 20.09
CA ARG A 25 -6.52 -10.41 20.65
C ARG A 25 -7.09 -11.79 20.32
N ALA A 26 -8.39 -12.00 20.45
CA ALA A 26 -9.06 -13.23 20.01
C ALA A 26 -8.88 -13.43 18.50
N LEU A 27 -9.05 -12.38 17.69
CA LEU A 27 -8.82 -12.44 16.25
C LEU A 27 -7.37 -12.81 15.91
N THR A 28 -6.39 -12.18 16.55
CA THR A 28 -4.96 -12.47 16.34
C THR A 28 -4.62 -13.93 16.70
N ARG A 29 -5.18 -14.44 17.79
CA ARG A 29 -4.99 -15.86 18.19
C ARG A 29 -5.61 -16.81 17.17
N HIS A 30 -6.82 -16.50 16.71
CA HIS A 30 -7.51 -17.31 15.70
C HIS A 30 -6.69 -17.42 14.41
N LEU A 31 -6.19 -16.30 13.88
CA LEU A 31 -5.35 -16.27 12.68
C LEU A 31 -4.02 -17.00 12.90
N ARG A 32 -3.43 -16.93 14.10
CA ARG A 32 -2.21 -17.67 14.44
C ARG A 32 -2.42 -19.18 14.47
N GLU A 33 -3.54 -19.63 15.00
CA GLU A 33 -3.85 -21.05 15.18
C GLU A 33 -4.39 -21.69 13.89
N ARG A 34 -5.12 -20.94 13.06
CA ARG A 34 -5.81 -21.45 11.85
C ARG A 34 -5.24 -20.98 10.52
N GLY A 35 -4.31 -20.03 10.54
CA GLY A 35 -3.74 -19.41 9.34
C GLY A 35 -4.52 -18.18 8.86
N VAL A 36 -3.99 -17.57 7.79
CA VAL A 36 -4.61 -16.41 7.13
C VAL A 36 -5.91 -16.83 6.47
N MET A 37 -6.93 -15.98 6.56
CA MET A 37 -8.25 -16.21 5.97
C MET A 37 -8.79 -14.93 5.34
N ARG A 38 -9.66 -15.08 4.34
CA ARG A 38 -10.41 -13.95 3.78
C ARG A 38 -11.41 -13.44 4.83
N ALA A 39 -11.59 -12.14 4.86
CA ALA A 39 -12.51 -11.47 5.78
C ALA A 39 -13.19 -10.30 5.06
N GLY A 40 -14.40 -9.97 5.51
CA GLY A 40 -15.15 -8.81 5.03
C GLY A 40 -15.66 -7.99 6.22
N ILE A 41 -15.73 -6.67 6.04
CA ILE A 41 -16.36 -5.74 6.98
C ILE A 41 -17.45 -5.02 6.18
N PHE A 42 -18.70 -5.23 6.59
CA PHE A 42 -19.86 -4.66 5.93
C PHE A 42 -20.44 -3.55 6.80
N SER A 43 -20.59 -2.34 6.24
CA SER A 43 -21.10 -1.17 6.96
C SER A 43 -21.91 -0.26 6.03
N GLY A 44 -22.81 0.55 6.60
CA GLY A 44 -23.65 1.46 5.82
C GLY A 44 -24.45 0.71 4.76
N ASP A 45 -24.47 1.25 3.54
CA ASP A 45 -25.22 0.70 2.41
C ASP A 45 -24.74 -0.71 2.02
N ALA A 46 -23.49 -1.07 2.29
CA ALA A 46 -22.98 -2.41 2.01
C ALA A 46 -23.55 -3.49 2.96
N LEU A 47 -24.15 -3.09 4.09
CA LEU A 47 -24.80 -4.01 5.05
C LEU A 47 -26.32 -4.05 4.88
N VAL A 48 -26.90 -3.24 3.98
CA VAL A 48 -28.35 -3.09 3.82
C VAL A 48 -28.73 -3.29 2.36
N ARG A 49 -29.64 -4.22 2.09
CA ARG A 49 -30.19 -4.44 0.75
C ARG A 49 -30.99 -3.22 0.29
N PRO A 50 -31.20 -3.03 -1.03
CA PRO A 50 -32.06 -1.96 -1.55
C PRO A 50 -33.45 -1.92 -0.91
N GLU A 51 -33.98 -3.07 -0.49
CA GLU A 51 -35.28 -3.21 0.18
C GLU A 51 -35.25 -2.83 1.68
N GLY A 52 -34.09 -2.46 2.23
CA GLY A 52 -33.91 -2.02 3.62
C GLY A 52 -33.58 -3.14 4.61
N GLU A 53 -33.39 -4.37 4.14
CA GLU A 53 -33.14 -5.55 4.98
C GLU A 53 -31.65 -5.89 5.04
N ARG A 54 -31.18 -6.39 6.19
CA ARG A 54 -29.81 -6.92 6.31
C ARG A 54 -29.74 -8.34 5.74
N PRO A 55 -28.73 -8.67 4.91
CA PRO A 55 -28.57 -10.02 4.41
C PRO A 55 -28.25 -10.99 5.57
N PRO A 56 -28.66 -12.27 5.45
CA PRO A 56 -28.21 -13.33 6.35
C PRO A 56 -26.68 -13.41 6.41
N VAL A 57 -26.15 -13.82 7.57
CA VAL A 57 -24.69 -13.95 7.77
C VAL A 57 -24.07 -14.91 6.77
N ASP A 58 -24.74 -16.01 6.44
CA ASP A 58 -24.23 -17.01 5.50
C ASP A 58 -23.98 -16.42 4.10
N GLU A 59 -24.84 -15.50 3.65
CA GLU A 59 -24.65 -14.81 2.37
C GLU A 59 -23.43 -13.86 2.41
N LEU A 60 -23.22 -13.16 3.52
CA LEU A 60 -22.03 -12.31 3.71
C LEU A 60 -20.74 -13.15 3.74
N VAL A 61 -20.80 -14.34 4.33
CA VAL A 61 -19.68 -15.29 4.32
C VAL A 61 -19.43 -15.79 2.92
N ASP A 62 -20.47 -16.14 2.15
CA ASP A 62 -20.33 -16.57 0.75
C ASP A 62 -19.67 -15.48 -0.10
N GLU A 63 -20.07 -14.21 0.05
CA GLU A 63 -19.43 -13.08 -0.64
C GLU A 63 -17.93 -13.02 -0.35
N VAL A 64 -17.53 -13.08 0.92
CA VAL A 64 -16.11 -13.13 1.34
C VAL A 64 -15.39 -14.33 0.73
N LEU A 65 -16.06 -15.47 0.62
CA LEU A 65 -15.52 -16.69 0.03
C LEU A 65 -15.45 -16.66 -1.51
N THR A 66 -16.11 -15.71 -2.17
CA THR A 66 -15.99 -15.48 -3.62
C THR A 66 -14.89 -14.47 -3.99
N ALA A 67 -14.39 -13.69 -3.02
CA ALA A 67 -13.34 -12.71 -3.26
C ALA A 67 -12.08 -13.34 -3.89
N PRO A 68 -11.44 -12.69 -4.89
CA PRO A 68 -10.24 -13.22 -5.53
C PRO A 68 -9.14 -13.61 -4.54
N ALA A 69 -8.42 -14.69 -4.86
CA ALA A 69 -7.27 -15.08 -4.05
C ALA A 69 -6.09 -14.13 -4.29
N MET A 70 -5.39 -13.76 -3.23
CA MET A 70 -4.14 -12.99 -3.36
C MET A 70 -3.03 -13.80 -4.02
N THR A 71 -2.99 -15.12 -3.80
CA THR A 71 -1.96 -15.98 -4.37
C THR A 71 -2.07 -16.00 -5.89
N GLY A 72 -1.02 -15.52 -6.57
CA GLY A 72 -0.96 -15.43 -8.03
C GLY A 72 -1.59 -14.16 -8.60
N ALA A 73 -2.10 -13.25 -7.78
CA ALA A 73 -2.57 -11.94 -8.22
C ALA A 73 -1.38 -10.99 -8.46
N ASP A 74 -1.45 -10.21 -9.54
CA ASP A 74 -0.53 -9.11 -9.80
C ASP A 74 -1.00 -7.82 -9.11
N LEU A 75 -0.75 -7.74 -7.80
CA LEU A 75 -1.08 -6.55 -7.02
C LEU A 75 -0.03 -5.43 -7.19
N ALA A 76 1.16 -5.77 -7.68
CA ALA A 76 2.22 -4.79 -7.90
C ALA A 76 1.87 -3.84 -9.05
N GLY A 77 1.30 -4.38 -10.14
CA GLY A 77 0.81 -3.58 -11.25
C GLY A 77 -0.30 -2.59 -10.88
N GLU A 78 -1.10 -2.88 -9.85
CA GLU A 78 -2.20 -2.00 -9.38
C GLU A 78 -1.71 -0.80 -8.54
N VAL A 79 -0.49 -0.88 -7.98
CA VAL A 79 0.02 0.12 -7.02
C VAL A 79 1.33 0.78 -7.44
N SER A 80 1.91 0.35 -8.56
CA SER A 80 3.12 0.95 -9.14
C SER A 80 2.87 2.39 -9.57
N VAL A 81 3.93 3.20 -9.56
CA VAL A 81 3.93 4.50 -10.25
C VAL A 81 3.62 4.38 -11.74
N ASP A 82 2.90 5.36 -12.27
CA ASP A 82 2.56 5.46 -13.70
C ASP A 82 3.75 5.93 -14.56
N ALA A 83 4.63 6.74 -13.99
CA ALA A 83 5.78 7.33 -14.67
C ALA A 83 7.01 7.33 -13.78
N ALA A 84 8.17 7.14 -14.40
CA ALA A 84 9.44 7.17 -13.70
C ALA A 84 9.71 8.56 -13.10
N TYR A 85 10.35 8.59 -11.92
CA TYR A 85 10.79 9.83 -11.27
C TYR A 85 12.09 9.62 -10.50
N VAL A 86 12.80 10.73 -10.23
CA VAL A 86 14.08 10.71 -9.52
C VAL A 86 13.92 11.35 -8.15
N VAL A 87 14.45 10.69 -7.12
CA VAL A 87 14.67 11.25 -5.79
C VAL A 87 16.15 11.61 -5.69
N PRO A 88 16.49 12.91 -5.61
CA PRO A 88 17.89 13.35 -5.64
C PRO A 88 18.63 12.94 -4.38
N ALA A 89 19.92 12.64 -4.50
CA ALA A 89 20.79 12.43 -3.34
C ALA A 89 20.84 13.68 -2.46
N LEU A 90 20.78 13.50 -1.14
CA LEU A 90 20.80 14.59 -0.17
C LEU A 90 22.08 14.57 0.68
N GLY A 91 22.55 15.76 1.01
CA GLY A 91 23.62 16.01 1.97
C GLY A 91 23.12 15.94 3.42
N LEU A 92 24.06 16.06 4.37
CA LEU A 92 23.75 16.05 5.81
C LEU A 92 22.88 17.24 6.25
N ASP A 93 22.87 18.31 5.47
CA ASP A 93 22.04 19.50 5.63
C ASP A 93 20.65 19.37 4.96
N GLY A 94 20.40 18.25 4.29
CA GLY A 94 19.16 18.00 3.56
C GLY A 94 19.08 18.70 2.19
N ALA A 95 20.15 19.36 1.74
CA ALA A 95 20.21 19.93 0.41
C ALA A 95 20.58 18.85 -0.64
N PRO A 96 20.10 18.96 -1.89
CA PRO A 96 20.57 18.10 -2.97
C PRO A 96 22.09 18.15 -3.14
N LEU A 97 22.71 17.01 -3.42
CA LEU A 97 24.12 16.91 -3.78
C LEU A 97 24.29 17.07 -5.29
N ASP A 98 25.35 17.75 -5.71
CA ASP A 98 25.75 17.81 -7.12
C ASP A 98 26.27 16.46 -7.62
N GLU A 99 27.00 15.73 -6.76
CA GLU A 99 27.52 14.39 -7.05
C GLU A 99 26.96 13.36 -6.05
N PRO A 100 26.12 12.41 -6.51
CA PRO A 100 25.60 11.36 -5.64
C PRO A 100 26.69 10.34 -5.30
N ARG A 101 26.62 9.73 -4.12
CA ARG A 101 27.52 8.63 -3.71
C ARG A 101 27.29 7.36 -4.51
N ALA A 102 26.04 7.14 -4.92
CA ALA A 102 25.60 6.04 -5.74
C ALA A 102 24.29 6.40 -6.43
N ARG A 103 24.00 5.69 -7.51
CA ARG A 103 22.74 5.75 -8.26
C ARG A 103 22.06 4.39 -8.16
N VAL A 104 20.75 4.38 -7.93
CA VAL A 104 19.97 3.15 -7.79
C VAL A 104 18.71 3.25 -8.65
N ALA A 105 18.54 2.31 -9.56
CA ALA A 105 17.26 2.06 -10.20
C ALA A 105 16.38 1.20 -9.26
N ALA A 106 15.22 1.73 -8.87
CA ALA A 106 14.25 1.07 -8.00
C ALA A 106 12.97 0.79 -8.78
N VAL A 107 12.74 -0.48 -9.16
CA VAL A 107 11.47 -0.91 -9.75
C VAL A 107 10.39 -0.91 -8.67
N ASP A 108 9.34 -0.11 -8.88
CA ASP A 108 8.26 0.06 -7.94
C ASP A 108 7.27 -1.10 -7.98
N LEU A 109 7.36 -1.97 -6.99
CA LEU A 109 6.42 -3.08 -6.77
C LEU A 109 5.50 -2.80 -5.56
N GLY A 110 5.16 -1.53 -5.32
CA GLY A 110 4.51 -1.06 -4.09
C GLY A 110 5.53 -0.57 -3.06
N ILE A 111 6.58 0.13 -3.49
CA ILE A 111 7.61 0.66 -2.63
C ILE A 111 7.01 1.74 -1.71
N LYS A 112 7.38 1.69 -0.43
CA LYS A 112 6.99 2.73 0.52
C LYS A 112 7.73 4.01 0.17
N ALA A 113 7.01 5.14 0.11
CA ALA A 113 7.58 6.45 -0.22
C ALA A 113 8.80 6.86 0.63
N MET A 114 8.89 6.36 1.88
CA MET A 114 10.02 6.64 2.76
C MET A 114 11.30 5.89 2.36
N THR A 115 11.21 4.77 1.63
CA THR A 115 12.37 3.99 1.21
C THR A 115 13.33 4.80 0.32
N PRO A 116 12.91 5.39 -0.82
CA PRO A 116 13.79 6.22 -1.63
C PRO A 116 14.22 7.49 -0.89
N GLN A 117 13.37 8.07 -0.04
CA GLN A 117 13.76 9.21 0.81
C GLN A 117 14.90 8.86 1.77
N CYS A 118 14.85 7.69 2.42
CA CYS A 118 15.94 7.25 3.30
C CYS A 118 17.23 6.96 2.52
N MET A 119 17.15 6.47 1.28
CA MET A 119 18.32 6.32 0.41
C MET A 119 18.91 7.68 0.05
N ALA A 120 18.06 8.63 -0.32
CA ALA A 120 18.43 10.02 -0.60
C ALA A 120 19.20 10.66 0.56
N GLU A 121 18.71 10.54 1.80
CA GLU A 121 19.39 11.00 3.02
C GLU A 121 20.78 10.37 3.27
N ARG A 122 21.10 9.27 2.58
CA ARG A 122 22.42 8.61 2.63
C ARG A 122 23.31 9.01 1.45
N GLY A 123 22.90 10.00 0.66
CA GLY A 123 23.58 10.49 -0.53
C GLY A 123 23.38 9.62 -1.76
N VAL A 124 22.32 8.81 -1.82
CA VAL A 124 22.01 7.95 -2.98
C VAL A 124 20.92 8.58 -3.82
N GLU A 125 21.16 8.74 -5.12
CA GLU A 125 20.11 9.15 -6.06
C GLU A 125 19.29 7.91 -6.45
N VAL A 126 17.96 8.01 -6.36
CA VAL A 126 17.07 6.89 -6.64
C VAL A 126 16.18 7.20 -7.82
N HIS A 127 16.31 6.41 -8.88
CA HIS A 127 15.45 6.42 -10.06
C HIS A 127 14.34 5.41 -9.83
N VAL A 128 13.15 5.88 -9.48
CA VAL A 128 11.99 5.02 -9.26
C VAL A 128 11.31 4.76 -10.60
N LEU A 129 11.19 3.50 -10.98
CA LEU A 129 10.71 3.04 -12.27
C LEU A 129 9.39 2.27 -12.11
N PRO A 130 8.47 2.31 -13.09
CA PRO A 130 7.26 1.49 -13.07
C PRO A 130 7.54 -0.02 -12.97
N ALA A 131 6.62 -0.79 -12.41
CA ALA A 131 6.67 -2.27 -12.36
C ALA A 131 6.85 -2.94 -13.73
N THR A 132 6.42 -2.26 -14.80
CA THR A 132 6.49 -2.73 -16.19
C THR A 132 7.84 -2.45 -16.86
N SER A 133 8.78 -1.79 -16.18
CA SER A 133 10.09 -1.45 -16.73
C SER A 133 10.89 -2.69 -17.12
N THR A 134 11.51 -2.58 -18.29
CA THR A 134 12.39 -3.60 -18.86
C THR A 134 13.80 -3.49 -18.29
N ILE A 135 14.60 -4.53 -18.51
CA ILE A 135 16.02 -4.50 -18.15
C ILE A 135 16.80 -3.40 -18.89
N ALA A 136 16.34 -3.00 -20.09
CA ALA A 136 16.94 -1.91 -20.83
C ALA A 136 16.70 -0.56 -20.13
N ASP A 137 15.47 -0.33 -19.65
CA ASP A 137 15.10 0.88 -18.89
C ASP A 137 15.92 0.99 -17.60
N VAL A 138 16.09 -0.13 -16.89
CA VAL A 138 16.93 -0.19 -15.68
C VAL A 138 18.38 0.17 -16.00
N ALA A 139 18.94 -0.39 -17.07
CA ALA A 139 20.32 -0.12 -17.47
C ALA A 139 20.51 1.31 -18.01
N GLU A 140 19.47 1.97 -18.51
CA GLU A 140 19.49 3.39 -18.88
C GLU A 140 19.52 4.27 -17.63
N ALA A 141 18.64 4.02 -16.66
CA ALA A 141 18.59 4.76 -15.40
C ALA A 141 19.89 4.68 -14.55
N GLU A 142 20.68 3.62 -14.70
CA GLU A 142 21.98 3.50 -14.02
C GLU A 142 23.13 4.29 -14.70
N ARG A 143 22.96 4.68 -15.98
CA ARG A 143 24.00 5.32 -16.79
C ARG A 143 24.00 6.86 -16.70
N ASP A 144 22.84 7.44 -16.46
CA ASP A 144 22.67 8.88 -16.21
C ASP A 144 23.08 9.22 -14.78
#